data_AF-A0A9X8VHA0-F1
#
_entry.id   AF-A0A9X8VHA0-F1
#
_cell.length_a   1.000
_cell.length_b   1.000
_cell.length_c   1.000
_cell.angle_alpha   90.00
_cell.angle_beta   90.00
_cell.angle_gamma   90.00
#
_symmetry.space_group_name_H-M   'P 1'
#
loop_
_entity.id
_entity.type
_entity.pdbx_description
1 polymer ?
#
loop_
_entity_poly.entity_id
_entity_poly.type
_entity_poly.pdbx_seq_one_letter_code
_entity_poly.pdbx_strand_id
1 'polypeptide(L)' 'TLGLTGDEQISVGGLQQLQPGQTVPVHITYADGRKEVVDTRCRIDTGNELTYYENDGILHYVIRKML' A
#
# COMPACT_ATOMS: atom_id res chain seq x y z
N THR A 1 -15.66 7.09 -12.88
CA THR A 1 -14.37 7.54 -12.35
C THR A 1 -14.54 7.84 -10.87
N LEU A 2 -13.49 7.78 -10.05
CA LEU A 2 -13.62 7.99 -8.59
C LEU A 2 -13.86 9.46 -8.19
N GLY A 3 -13.67 10.42 -9.11
CA GLY A 3 -13.97 11.83 -8.87
C GLY A 3 -13.10 12.47 -7.78
N LEU A 4 -11.87 11.98 -7.59
CA LEU A 4 -10.94 12.45 -6.57
C LEU A 4 -10.49 13.90 -6.87
N THR A 5 -10.54 14.76 -5.86
CA THR A 5 -10.05 16.14 -5.92
C THR A 5 -8.67 16.29 -5.28
N GLY A 6 -8.26 15.34 -4.43
CA GLY A 6 -7.02 15.37 -3.66
C GLY A 6 -7.21 15.78 -2.19
N ASP A 7 -8.42 16.18 -1.80
CA ASP A 7 -8.77 16.54 -0.42
C ASP A 7 -9.26 15.33 0.40
N GLU A 8 -9.33 14.15 -0.22
CA GLU A 8 -9.80 12.93 0.43
C GLU A 8 -8.76 12.38 1.42
N GLN A 9 -9.26 11.87 2.55
CA GLN A 9 -8.43 11.02 3.40
C GLN A 9 -8.46 9.58 2.87
N ILE A 10 -7.29 9.04 2.55
CA ILE A 10 -7.12 7.68 2.03
C ILE A 10 -6.47 6.81 3.10
N SER A 11 -7.08 5.65 3.39
CA SER A 11 -6.46 4.61 4.22
C SER A 11 -6.42 3.28 3.48
N VAL A 12 -5.31 2.56 3.61
CA VAL A 12 -5.05 1.30 2.92
C VAL A 12 -5.05 0.16 3.93
N GLY A 13 -5.95 -0.80 3.74
CA GLY A 13 -6.08 -1.98 4.60
C GLY A 13 -5.26 -3.16 4.09
N GLY A 14 -5.20 -4.23 4.89
CA GLY A 14 -4.66 -5.52 4.44
C GLY A 14 -3.13 -5.59 4.29
N LEU A 15 -2.38 -4.67 4.88
CA LEU A 15 -0.92 -4.57 4.70
C LEU A 15 -0.08 -5.55 5.55
N GLN A 16 -0.69 -6.28 6.50
CA GLN A 16 0.05 -7.14 7.44
C GLN A 16 0.61 -8.45 6.83
N GLN A 17 -0.02 -8.99 5.80
CA GLN A 17 0.36 -10.25 5.15
C GLN A 17 0.24 -10.10 3.63
N LEU A 18 1.04 -9.21 3.06
CA LEU A 18 1.02 -8.91 1.63
C LEU A 18 1.63 -10.04 0.80
N GLN A 19 1.02 -10.30 -0.35
CA GLN A 19 1.58 -11.09 -1.45
C GLN A 19 1.88 -10.17 -2.64
N PRO A 20 2.86 -10.50 -3.48
CA PRO A 20 3.14 -9.73 -4.68
C PRO A 20 1.90 -9.58 -5.58
N GLY A 21 1.58 -8.35 -5.99
CA GLY A 21 0.43 -8.02 -6.82
C GLY A 21 -0.93 -8.16 -6.13
N GLN A 22 -0.98 -8.34 -4.80
CA GLN A 22 -2.22 -8.54 -4.06
C GLN A 22 -3.19 -7.37 -4.19
N THR A 23 -4.48 -7.68 -4.33
CA THR A 23 -5.54 -6.69 -4.21
C THR A 23 -5.75 -6.31 -2.74
N VAL A 24 -5.75 -5.00 -2.46
CA VAL A 24 -5.94 -4.43 -1.12
C VAL A 24 -7.11 -3.45 -1.11
N PRO A 25 -7.91 -3.43 -0.03
CA PRO A 25 -8.99 -2.47 0.12
C PRO A 25 -8.42 -1.09 0.44
N VAL A 26 -8.88 -0.09 -0.30
CA VAL A 26 -8.57 1.33 -0.04
C VAL A 26 -9.86 2.01 0.37
N HIS A 27 -9.88 2.55 1.57
CA HIS A 27 -10.98 3.34 2.09
C HIS A 27 -10.73 4.81 1.78
N ILE A 28 -11.68 5.44 1.12
CA ILE A 28 -11.65 6.85 0.72
C ILE A 28 -12.72 7.56 1.53
N THR A 29 -12.31 8.58 2.28
CA THR A 29 -13.22 9.52 2.96
C THR A 29 -13.13 10.85 2.24
N TYR A 30 -14.20 11.22 1.55
CA TYR A 30 -14.29 12.46 0.78
C TYR A 30 -14.48 13.68 1.70
N ALA A 31 -14.19 14.87 1.19
CA ALA A 31 -14.32 16.12 1.93
C ALA A 31 -15.76 16.43 2.37
N ASP A 32 -16.76 15.92 1.64
CA ASP A 32 -18.19 16.01 1.98
C ASP A 32 -18.62 14.97 3.04
N GLY A 33 -17.69 14.14 3.52
CA GLY A 33 -17.93 13.08 4.50
C GLY A 33 -18.39 11.76 3.89
N ARG A 34 -18.62 11.67 2.57
CA ARG A 34 -18.92 10.42 1.88
C ARG A 34 -17.77 9.43 2.07
N LYS A 35 -18.10 8.14 2.19
CA LYS A 35 -17.10 7.06 2.31
C LYS A 35 -17.31 6.03 1.22
N GLU A 36 -16.21 5.55 0.67
CA GLU A 36 -16.19 4.51 -0.35
C GLU A 36 -15.02 3.56 -0.07
N VAL A 37 -15.18 2.29 -0.44
CA VAL A 37 -14.11 1.30 -0.39
C VAL A 37 -13.92 0.78 -1.80
N VAL A 38 -12.67 0.83 -2.27
CA VAL A 38 -12.31 0.36 -3.60
C VAL A 38 -11.19 -0.65 -3.51
N ASP A 39 -11.29 -1.70 -4.31
CA ASP A 39 -10.25 -2.70 -4.45
C ASP A 39 -9.16 -2.19 -5.39
N THR A 40 -7.92 -2.15 -4.91
CA THR A 40 -6.77 -1.67 -5.68
C THR A 40 -5.68 -2.72 -5.72
N ARG A 41 -4.92 -2.76 -6.82
CA ARG A 41 -3.76 -3.64 -6.92
C ARG A 41 -2.55 -3.03 -6.22
N CYS A 42 -2.02 -3.69 -5.20
CA CYS A 42 -0.73 -3.34 -4.62
C CYS A 42 0.38 -3.57 -5.66
N ARG A 43 1.26 -2.58 -5.83
CA ARG A 43 2.35 -2.59 -6.83
C ARG A 43 3.71 -3.03 -6.28
N ILE A 44 3.69 -3.77 -5.18
CA ILE A 44 4.80 -4.66 -4.83
C ILE A 44 4.63 -5.87 -5.75
N ASP A 45 5.32 -5.89 -6.88
CA ASP A 45 5.07 -6.84 -7.98
C ASP A 45 5.93 -8.11 -7.85
N THR A 46 7.02 -8.07 -7.07
CA THR A 46 7.93 -9.21 -6.85
C THR A 46 8.15 -9.54 -5.38
N GLY A 47 8.61 -10.76 -5.10
CA GLY A 47 9.03 -11.16 -3.76
C GLY A 47 10.21 -10.34 -3.21
N ASN A 48 11.13 -9.90 -4.07
CA ASN A 48 12.26 -9.06 -3.66
C ASN A 48 11.78 -7.68 -3.18
N GLU A 49 10.85 -7.05 -3.89
CA GLU A 49 10.25 -5.78 -3.48
C GLU A 49 9.49 -5.91 -2.16
N LEU A 50 8.79 -7.03 -1.95
CA LEU A 50 8.12 -7.32 -0.67
C LEU A 50 9.13 -7.42 0.46
N THR A 51 10.24 -8.16 0.26
CA THR A 51 11.32 -8.25 1.24
C THR A 51 11.92 -6.87 1.55
N TYR A 52 12.06 -5.99 0.56
CA TYR A 52 12.53 -4.64 0.79
C TYR A 52 11.52 -3.82 1.58
N TYR A 53 10.22 -3.91 1.26
CA TYR A 53 9.14 -3.25 1.99
C TYR A 53 9.12 -3.66 3.47
N GLU A 54 9.20 -4.96 3.77
CA GLU A 54 9.26 -5.50 5.14
C GLU A 54 10.51 -5.07 5.92
N ASN A 55 11.56 -4.64 5.20
CA ASN A 55 12.79 -4.16 5.79
C ASN A 55 12.90 -2.63 5.85
N ASP A 56 11.81 -1.89 5.64
CA ASP A 56 11.81 -0.42 5.58
C ASP A 56 12.67 0.14 4.43
N GLY A 57 12.83 -0.65 3.37
CA GLY A 57 13.54 -0.29 2.13
C GLY A 57 14.81 -1.09 1.87
N ILE A 58 15.30 -0.98 0.63
CA ILE A 58 16.45 -1.74 0.14
C ILE A 58 17.74 -1.46 0.91
N LEU A 59 17.98 -0.20 1.31
CA LEU A 59 19.19 0.18 2.03
C LEU A 59 19.28 -0.51 3.39
N HIS A 60 18.18 -0.48 4.15
CA HIS A 60 18.09 -1.14 5.46
C HIS A 60 18.26 -2.65 5.34
N TYR A 61 17.63 -3.27 4.35
CA TYR A 61 17.82 -4.69 4.05
C TYR A 61 19.30 -5.06 3.82
N VAL A 62 20.01 -4.29 2.99
CA VAL A 62 21.42 -4.55 2.67
C VAL A 62 22.30 -4.39 3.91
N ILE A 63 22.15 -3.30 4.68
CA ILE A 63 22.95 -3.06 5.89
C ILE A 63 22.76 -4.19 6.90
N ARG A 64 21.52 -4.64 7.13
CA ARG A 64 21.20 -5.76 8.05
C ARG A 64 21.82 -7.08 7.61
N LYS A 65 22.08 -7.29 6.32
CA LYS A 65 22.70 -8.52 5.77
C LYS A 65 24.23 -8.50 5.79
N MET A 66 24.84 -7.34 5.97
CA MET A 66 26.30 -7.18 6.01
C MET A 66 26.88 -7.26 7.43
N LEU A 67 26.01 -7.19 8.44
CA LEU A 67 26.30 -7.47 9.85
C LEU A 67 26.11 -8.96 10.13
#